data_AF-A0A1J3F5W8-F1
#
_entry.id   AF-A0A1J3F5W8-F1
#
_cell.length_a   1.000
_cell.length_b   1.000
_cell.length_c   1.000
_cell.angle_alpha   90.00
_cell.angle_beta   90.00
_cell.angle_gamma   90.00
#
_symmetry.space_group_name_H-M   'P 1'
#
loop_
_entity.id
_entity.type
_entity.pdbx_description
1 polymer ?
#
loop_
_entity_poly.entity_id
_entity_poly.type
_entity_poly.pdbx_seq_one_letter_code
_entity_poly.pdbx_strand_id
1 'polypeptide(L)'
;YKFDPWELPAKALFGEQEWYFFSPRDRKYPNGARPNRAATSGYWKATGTDKPVISIGGGNKKVGVKKALVFYSGKPPKGVKSDWIMHEYRLTDNKP
;
A
#
# COMPACT_ATOMS: atom_id res chain seq x y z
N TYR A 1 7.22 -4.36 -1.86
CA TYR A 1 7.79 -3.31 -0.98
C TYR A 1 9.33 -3.17 -1.06
N LYS A 2 10.03 -3.72 -2.05
CA LYS A 2 11.52 -3.80 -2.05
C LYS A 2 12.26 -2.54 -2.56
N PHE A 3 11.54 -1.44 -2.80
CA PHE A 3 12.10 -0.23 -3.41
C PHE A 3 11.68 0.99 -2.62
N ASP A 4 12.52 2.01 -2.66
CA ASP A 4 12.16 3.32 -2.16
C ASP A 4 11.20 4.02 -3.12
N PRO A 5 10.31 4.90 -2.63
CA PRO A 5 9.19 5.38 -3.43
C PRO A 5 9.61 6.25 -4.62
N TRP A 6 10.73 6.98 -4.53
CA TRP A 6 11.28 7.77 -5.64
C TRP A 6 11.88 6.93 -6.77
N GLU A 7 12.11 5.62 -6.55
CA GLU A 7 12.53 4.71 -7.61
C GLU A 7 11.34 4.15 -8.40
N LEU A 8 10.12 4.24 -7.85
CA LEU A 8 8.93 3.65 -8.45
C LEU A 8 8.54 4.26 -9.80
N PRO A 9 8.58 5.59 -10.02
CA PRO A 9 8.23 6.20 -11.31
C PRO A 9 8.97 5.57 -12.49
N ALA A 10 10.27 5.33 -12.35
CA ALA A 10 11.10 4.74 -13.39
C ALA A 10 10.80 3.25 -13.67
N LYS A 11 10.01 2.60 -12.80
CA LYS A 11 9.61 1.18 -12.93
C LYS A 11 8.16 1.02 -13.38
N ALA A 12 7.41 2.12 -13.47
CA ALA A 12 6.03 2.08 -13.95
C ALA A 12 5.98 1.93 -15.47
N LEU A 13 4.93 1.29 -15.98
CA LEU A 13 4.70 1.19 -17.42
C LEU A 13 4.35 2.56 -18.04
N PHE A 14 3.67 3.41 -17.27
CA PHE A 14 3.23 4.74 -17.65
C PHE A 14 2.85 5.55 -16.39
N GLY A 15 2.60 6.84 -16.57
CA GLY A 15 2.14 7.76 -15.52
C GLY A 15 3.11 8.92 -15.29
N GLU A 16 2.55 10.11 -15.02
CA GLU A 16 3.33 11.34 -14.82
C GLU A 16 3.35 11.77 -13.35
N GLN A 17 2.18 11.78 -12.70
CA GLN A 17 2.03 12.20 -11.29
C GLN A 17 1.63 11.04 -10.37
N GLU A 18 1.04 9.98 -10.94
CA GLU A 18 0.62 8.78 -10.23
C GLU A 18 1.07 7.55 -11.00
N TRP A 19 1.45 6.51 -10.26
CA TRP A 19 1.92 5.24 -10.81
C TRP A 19 1.22 4.06 -10.14
N TYR A 20 0.95 3.04 -10.93
CA TYR A 20 0.16 1.88 -10.52
C TYR A 20 0.99 0.61 -10.59
N PHE A 21 0.89 -0.23 -9.56
CA PHE A 21 1.64 -1.47 -9.44
C PHE A 21 0.79 -2.58 -8.83
N PHE A 22 1.02 -3.81 -9.28
CA PHE A 22 0.68 -4.99 -8.51
C PHE A 22 1.89 -5.38 -7.66
N SER A 23 1.68 -5.60 -6.36
CA SER A 23 2.72 -6.06 -5.44
C SER A 23 2.17 -7.22 -4.60
N PRO A 24 2.95 -8.28 -4.38
CA PRO A 24 2.64 -9.26 -3.34
C PRO A 24 2.44 -8.58 -1.99
N ARG A 25 1.48 -9.09 -1.22
CA ARG A 25 1.17 -8.61 0.13
C ARG A 25 1.76 -9.59 1.14
N ASP A 26 3.08 -9.55 1.28
CA ASP A 26 3.82 -10.43 2.17
C ASP A 26 3.42 -10.17 3.63
N ARG A 27 3.30 -11.24 4.41
CA ARG A 27 3.03 -11.14 5.86
C ARG A 27 4.33 -10.84 6.60
N LYS A 28 4.27 -9.97 7.61
CA LYS A 28 5.41 -9.67 8.49
C LYS A 28 5.77 -10.87 9.37
N TYR A 29 4.76 -11.64 9.77
CA TYR A 29 4.92 -12.83 10.60
C TYR A 29 4.20 -14.00 9.92
N PRO A 30 4.72 -15.24 9.98
CA PRO A 30 4.14 -16.39 9.28
C PRO A 30 2.62 -16.55 9.47
N ASN A 31 2.16 -16.39 10.72
CA ASN A 31 0.75 -16.55 11.12
C ASN A 31 0.02 -15.21 11.33
N GLY A 32 0.64 -14.08 10.99
CA GLY A 32 0.09 -12.74 11.25
C GLY A 32 -0.61 -12.14 10.04
N ALA A 33 -1.70 -11.40 10.28
CA ALA A 33 -2.38 -10.63 9.23
C ALA A 33 -1.67 -9.31 8.87
N ARG A 34 -0.61 -8.95 9.62
CA ARG A 34 0.11 -7.69 9.45
C ARG A 34 1.01 -7.77 8.21
N PRO A 35 0.83 -6.92 7.19
CA PRO A 35 1.70 -6.92 6.02
C PRO A 35 3.10 -6.41 6.37
N ASN A 36 4.12 -6.96 5.69
CA ASN A 36 5.47 -6.42 5.71
C ASN A 36 5.56 -5.23 4.77
N ARG A 37 5.82 -4.06 5.34
CA ARG A 37 5.83 -2.76 4.67
C ARG A 37 7.18 -2.05 4.78
N ALA A 38 8.23 -2.80 5.11
CA ALA A 38 9.60 -2.30 5.05
C ALA A 38 10.03 -2.13 3.59
N ALA A 39 10.72 -1.04 3.31
CA ALA A 39 11.41 -0.79 2.05
C ALA A 39 12.92 -0.71 2.29
N THR A 40 13.67 -0.32 1.26
CA THR A 40 15.13 -0.30 1.27
C THR A 40 15.68 0.63 2.35
N SER A 41 15.34 1.92 2.29
CA SER A 41 15.83 2.91 3.25
C SER A 41 14.79 3.34 4.30
N GLY A 42 13.58 2.78 4.26
CA GLY A 42 12.48 3.24 5.09
C GLY A 42 11.34 2.25 5.26
N TYR A 43 10.16 2.76 5.61
CA TYR A 43 8.98 1.94 5.83
C TYR A 43 7.69 2.70 5.53
N TRP A 44 6.68 1.95 5.09
CA TRP A 44 5.34 2.49 4.87
C TRP A 44 4.48 2.35 6.12
N LYS A 45 4.02 3.49 6.64
CA LYS A 45 3.13 3.58 7.79
C LYS A 45 1.70 3.80 7.35
N ALA A 46 0.78 2.97 7.83
CA ALA A 46 -0.66 3.18 7.66
C ALA A 46 -1.08 4.55 8.19
N THR A 47 -1.88 5.28 7.43
CA THR A 47 -2.52 6.52 7.86
C THR A 47 -4.02 6.48 7.57
N GLY A 48 -4.80 7.14 8.42
CA GLY A 48 -6.26 7.18 8.31
C GLY A 48 -6.96 5.83 8.42
N THR A 49 -8.28 5.88 8.26
CA THR A 49 -9.17 4.73 8.29
C THR A 49 -9.26 4.08 6.91
N ASP A 50 -9.37 2.75 6.90
CA ASP A 50 -9.63 1.96 5.71
C ASP A 50 -10.93 2.43 5.03
N LYS A 51 -10.89 2.71 3.72
CA LYS A 51 -12.08 3.11 2.95
C LYS A 51 -12.62 1.91 2.16
N PRO A 52 -13.94 1.63 2.18
CA PRO A 52 -14.51 0.57 1.36
C PRO A 52 -14.43 0.95 -0.13
N VAL A 53 -14.19 -0.04 -0.99
CA VAL A 53 -14.31 0.11 -2.44
C VAL A 53 -15.64 -0.51 -2.86
N ILE A 54 -16.52 0.31 -3.42
CA ILE A 54 -17.89 -0.06 -3.81
C ILE A 54 -17.97 -0.13 -5.33
N SER A 55 -18.53 -1.21 -5.86
CA SER A 55 -18.78 -1.36 -7.30
C SER A 55 -20.00 -0.55 -7.74
N ILE A 56 -19.83 0.30 -8.75
CA ILE A 56 -20.91 1.16 -9.29
C ILE A 56 -21.90 0.34 -10.14
N GLY A 57 -21.41 -0.65 -10.90
CA GLY A 57 -22.25 -1.47 -11.80
C GLY A 57 -22.79 -2.77 -11.19
N GLY A 58 -22.32 -3.19 -10.01
CA GLY A 58 -22.63 -4.48 -9.40
C GLY A 58 -23.66 -4.43 -8.26
N GLY A 59 -24.50 -3.39 -8.20
CA GLY A 59 -25.48 -3.18 -7.15
C GLY A 59 -24.88 -2.65 -5.83
N ASN A 60 -23.91 -1.74 -5.90
CA ASN A 60 -23.25 -1.12 -4.74
C ASN A 60 -22.62 -2.12 -3.76
N LYS A 61 -22.16 -3.26 -4.27
CA LYS A 61 -21.47 -4.27 -3.45
C LYS A 61 -20.05 -3.80 -3.11
N LYS A 62 -19.63 -4.08 -1.87
CA LYS A 62 -18.25 -3.90 -1.44
C LYS A 62 -17.37 -4.97 -2.09
N VAL A 63 -16.40 -4.53 -2.89
CA VAL A 63 -15.47 -5.41 -3.62
C VAL A 63 -14.05 -5.39 -3.05
N GLY A 64 -13.76 -4.43 -2.16
CA GLY A 64 -12.43 -4.29 -1.62
C GLY A 64 -12.31 -3.20 -0.56
N VAL A 65 -11.06 -2.90 -0.23
CA VAL A 65 -10.65 -1.89 0.73
C VAL A 65 -9.46 -1.12 0.19
N LYS A 66 -9.47 0.20 0.37
CA LYS A 66 -8.36 1.13 0.12
C LYS A 66 -7.74 1.55 1.44
N LYS A 67 -6.44 1.32 1.61
CA LYS A 67 -5.62 1.81 2.73
C LYS A 67 -4.67 2.90 2.25
N ALA A 68 -4.64 4.04 2.94
CA ALA A 68 -3.60 5.04 2.72
C ALA A 68 -2.36 4.75 3.58
N LEU A 69 -1.19 4.99 3.00
CA LEU A 69 0.10 4.86 3.65
C LEU A 69 0.96 6.08 3.34
N VAL A 70 1.84 6.42 4.28
CA VAL A 70 2.88 7.43 4.12
C VAL A 70 4.23 6.74 4.28
N PHE A 71 5.18 7.07 3.42
CA PHE A 71 6.55 6.60 3.55
C PHE A 71 7.32 7.41 4.59
N TYR A 72 8.08 6.71 5.43
CA TYR A 72 9.03 7.28 6.38
C TYR A 72 10.44 6.80 6.05
N SER A 73 11.39 7.71 5.85
CA SER A 73 12.80 7.38 5.65
C SER A 73 13.49 7.08 6.99
N GLY A 74 14.38 6.10 7.01
CA GLY A 74 15.06 5.63 8.22
C GLY A 74 14.33 4.49 8.94
N LYS A 75 14.83 4.12 10.12
CA LYS A 75 14.31 2.97 10.88
C LYS A 75 13.20 3.39 11.87
N PRO A 76 12.13 2.60 12.04
CA PRO A 76 11.17 2.84 13.11
C PRO A 76 11.84 2.81 14.50
N PRO A 77 11.36 3.59 15.49
CA PRO A 77 10.27 4.57 15.40
C PRO A 77 10.72 5.98 14.97
N LYS A 78 12.03 6.19 14.73
CA LYS A 78 12.64 7.52 14.50
C LYS A 78 12.67 7.94 13.02
N GLY A 79 11.85 7.33 12.18
CA GLY A 79 11.81 7.68 10.75
C GLY A 79 11.28 9.09 10.52
N VAL A 80 11.74 9.74 9.45
CA VAL A 80 11.28 11.05 9.02
C VAL A 80 10.16 10.89 8.01
N LYS A 81 9.02 11.55 8.24
CA LYS A 81 7.87 11.51 7.33
C LYS A 81 8.26 12.16 6.01
N SER A 82 7.90 11.53 4.89
CA SER A 82 8.01 12.11 3.55
C SER A 82 6.62 12.44 2.98
N ASP A 83 6.61 13.05 1.80
CA ASP A 83 5.38 13.34 1.04
C ASP A 83 4.94 12.19 0.12
N TRP A 84 5.68 11.08 0.11
CA TRP A 84 5.31 9.90 -0.67
C TRP A 84 4.11 9.19 -0.05
N ILE A 85 3.01 9.16 -0.81
CA ILE A 85 1.75 8.51 -0.46
C ILE A 85 1.58 7.24 -1.29
N MET A 86 1.06 6.19 -0.66
CA MET A 86 0.60 4.99 -1.34
C MET A 86 -0.86 4.73 -0.99
N HIS A 87 -1.65 4.41 -2.00
CA HIS A 87 -2.98 3.86 -1.85
C HIS A 87 -2.94 2.35 -2.13
N GLU A 88 -2.91 1.55 -1.07
CA GLU A 88 -2.97 0.08 -1.18
C GLU A 88 -4.42 -0.36 -1.32
N TYR A 89 -4.77 -0.93 -2.47
CA TYR A 89 -6.06 -1.55 -2.73
C TYR A 89 -5.95 -3.06 -2.54
N ARG A 90 -6.94 -3.66 -1.87
CA ARG A 90 -7.05 -5.11 -1.71
C ARG A 90 -8.49 -5.57 -1.87
N LEU A 91 -8.66 -6.78 -2.38
CA LEU A 91 -9.96 -7.45 -2.38
C LEU A 91 -10.39 -7.76 -0.94
N THR A 92 -11.70 -7.88 -0.74
CA THR A 92 -12.23 -8.52 0.46
C THR A 92 -11.79 -9.98 0.45
N ASP A 93 -11.34 -10.51 1.60
CA ASP A 93 -11.01 -11.93 1.71
C ASP A 93 -12.29 -12.74 1.47
N ASN A 94 -12.50 -13.20 0.24
CA ASN A 94 -13.42 -14.29 -0.03
C ASN A 94 -12.69 -15.54 0.43
N LYS A 95 -12.91 -15.95 1.68
CA LYS A 95 -12.79 -17.37 1.96
C LYS A 95 -13.86 -18.05 1.08
N PRO A 96 -13.49 -18.96 0.16
CA PRO A 96 -14.45 -19.99 -0.23
C PRO A 96 -14.90 -20.77 1.01
#